data_AF-A0A7M2QVM1-F1
#
_entry.id   AF-A0A7M2QVM1-F1
#
_cell.length_a   1.000
_cell.length_b   1.000
_cell.length_c   1.000
_cell.angle_alpha   90.00
_cell.angle_beta   90.00
_cell.angle_gamma   90.00
#
_symmetry.space_group_name_H-M   'P 1'
#
loop_
_entity.id
_entity.type
_entity.pdbx_description
1 polymer ?
#
loop_
_entity_poly.entity_id
_entity_poly.type
_entity_poly.pdbx_seq_one_letter_code
_entity_poly.pdbx_strand_id
1 'polypeptide(L)'
;MSNNTKEDILNATYILIAEQGIQKASFAQIAKSVGISKPSIYYYFESKEDLIKQLFDYFCTEVQFNNYFRVEDFTAENFVDKLVNIGVQMIQDQKQDPYYDNVMKEFLSLAARDKYYHDHLLEIQSFYLKGFEELLKKASTLSIITGDAVEEKAHILALVLDNIGNLIMENETINYKGIWITAVKLVFSKGDLSE
;
A
#
# COMPACT_ATOMS: atom_id res chain seq x y z
N MET A 1 23.11 18.62 -7.79
CA MET A 1 22.37 18.37 -6.54
C MET A 1 21.89 16.93 -6.59
N SER A 2 22.05 16.15 -5.52
CA SER A 2 21.83 14.69 -5.52
C SER A 2 20.34 14.34 -5.51
N ASN A 3 19.98 13.11 -5.93
CA ASN A 3 18.63 12.55 -5.78
C ASN A 3 18.05 12.75 -4.36
N ASN A 4 18.92 12.79 -3.35
CA ASN A 4 18.55 12.99 -1.95
C ASN A 4 17.73 14.26 -1.72
N THR A 5 18.03 15.38 -2.39
CA THR A 5 17.27 16.63 -2.18
C THR A 5 15.84 16.54 -2.69
N LYS A 6 15.59 15.80 -3.78
CA LYS A 6 14.23 15.59 -4.28
C LYS A 6 13.42 14.75 -3.28
N GLU A 7 14.02 13.67 -2.78
CA GLU A 7 13.43 12.81 -1.74
C GLU A 7 13.17 13.57 -0.43
N ASP A 8 14.11 14.42 0.01
CA ASP A 8 13.93 15.29 1.18
C ASP A 8 12.73 16.22 1.01
N ILE A 9 12.53 16.79 -0.18
CA ILE A 9 11.36 17.63 -0.49
C ILE A 9 10.07 16.80 -0.46
N LEU A 10 10.07 15.60 -1.03
CA LEU A 10 8.91 14.70 -1.01
C LEU A 10 8.55 14.29 0.43
N ASN A 11 9.52 13.90 1.24
CA ASN A 11 9.34 13.54 2.65
C ASN A 11 8.82 14.71 3.49
N ALA A 12 9.39 15.91 3.32
CA ALA A 12 8.89 17.10 3.99
C ALA A 12 7.45 17.44 3.55
N THR A 13 7.12 17.17 2.29
CA THR A 13 5.77 17.39 1.76
C THR A 13 4.77 16.38 2.30
N TYR A 14 5.16 15.10 2.41
CA TYR A 14 4.38 14.02 3.01
C TYR A 14 3.96 14.35 4.45
N ILE A 15 4.93 14.70 5.30
CA ILE A 15 4.68 15.09 6.69
C ILE A 15 3.78 16.33 6.75
N LEU A 16 4.08 17.35 5.95
CA LEU A 16 3.31 18.59 5.96
C LEU A 16 1.86 18.39 5.52
N ILE A 17 1.61 17.51 4.54
CA ILE A 17 0.24 17.15 4.13
C ILE A 17 -0.47 16.37 5.24
N ALA A 18 0.22 15.44 5.89
CA ALA A 18 -0.35 14.67 6.99
C ALA A 18 -0.78 15.56 8.18
N GLU A 19 -0.04 16.64 8.45
CA GLU A 19 -0.28 17.52 9.59
C GLU A 19 -1.33 18.63 9.32
N GLN A 20 -1.37 19.17 8.11
CA GLN A 20 -2.20 20.36 7.80
C GLN A 20 -3.03 20.25 6.51
N GLY A 21 -2.95 19.13 5.79
CA GLY A 21 -3.66 18.88 4.53
C GLY A 21 -3.00 19.52 3.31
N ILE A 22 -3.37 19.05 2.12
CA ILE A 22 -2.77 19.51 0.86
C ILE A 22 -2.97 21.01 0.66
N GLN A 23 -4.15 21.54 0.99
CA GLN A 23 -4.46 22.96 0.74
C GLN A 23 -3.53 23.92 1.47
N LYS A 24 -3.19 23.62 2.74
CA LYS A 24 -2.36 24.51 3.57
C LYS A 24 -0.85 24.35 3.33
N ALA A 25 -0.42 23.24 2.72
CA ALA A 25 0.98 23.04 2.34
C ALA A 25 1.47 24.11 1.36
N SER A 26 2.67 24.66 1.59
CA SER A 26 3.26 25.67 0.71
C SER A 26 4.76 25.43 0.51
N PHE A 27 5.27 25.82 -0.67
CA PHE A 27 6.70 25.73 -0.97
C PHE A 27 7.57 26.49 0.04
N ALA A 28 7.07 27.56 0.65
CA ALA A 28 7.81 28.28 1.69
C ALA A 28 7.99 27.42 2.95
N GLN A 29 6.93 26.73 3.40
CA GLN A 29 7.01 25.81 4.53
C GLN A 29 7.93 24.62 4.23
N ILE A 30 7.77 24.01 3.05
CA ILE A 30 8.56 22.86 2.61
C ILE A 30 10.05 23.22 2.52
N ALA A 31 10.39 24.35 1.87
CA ALA A 31 11.76 24.81 1.75
C ALA A 31 12.40 25.06 3.12
N LYS A 32 11.64 25.68 4.03
CA LYS A 32 12.07 25.90 5.41
C LYS A 32 12.32 24.58 6.16
N SER A 33 11.46 23.58 5.97
CA SER A 33 11.60 22.26 6.61
C SER A 33 12.84 21.51 6.12
N VAL A 34 13.14 21.59 4.82
CA VAL A 34 14.30 20.94 4.21
C VAL A 34 15.61 21.73 4.43
N GLY A 35 15.51 23.02 4.75
CA GLY A 35 16.68 23.91 4.91
C GLY A 35 17.23 24.45 3.59
N ILE A 36 16.38 24.57 2.56
CA ILE A 36 16.72 25.10 1.24
C ILE A 36 15.99 26.41 0.94
N SER A 37 16.37 27.08 -0.14
CA SER A 37 15.65 28.27 -0.60
C SER A 37 14.36 27.88 -1.34
N LYS A 38 13.30 28.70 -1.24
CA LYS A 38 12.06 28.48 -2.00
C LYS A 38 12.30 28.37 -3.52
N PRO A 39 13.15 29.20 -4.16
CA PRO A 39 13.51 29.02 -5.57
C PRO A 39 14.11 27.65 -5.90
N SER A 40 14.80 26.99 -4.97
CA SER A 40 15.38 25.66 -5.18
C SER A 40 14.34 24.58 -5.38
N ILE A 41 13.11 24.73 -4.86
CA ILE A 41 12.02 23.77 -5.09
C ILE A 41 11.59 23.76 -6.57
N TYR A 42 11.54 24.94 -7.20
CA TYR A 42 11.15 25.08 -8.60
C TYR A 42 12.11 24.41 -9.60
N TYR A 43 13.30 24.02 -9.14
CA TYR A 43 14.21 23.20 -9.94
C TYR A 43 13.72 21.75 -10.08
N TYR A 44 12.98 21.24 -9.10
CA TYR A 44 12.50 19.86 -9.05
C TYR A 44 11.02 19.71 -9.39
N PHE A 45 10.22 20.75 -9.11
CA PHE A 45 8.77 20.72 -9.24
C PHE A 45 8.27 22.00 -9.89
N GLU A 46 7.51 21.86 -10.98
CA GLU A 46 7.04 23.00 -11.77
C GLU A 46 5.97 23.81 -11.03
N SER A 47 5.12 23.11 -10.27
CA SER A 47 4.05 23.69 -9.48
C SER A 47 3.80 22.89 -8.21
N LYS A 48 2.91 23.40 -7.34
CA LYS A 48 2.47 22.64 -6.18
C LYS A 48 1.71 21.39 -6.60
N GLU A 49 0.86 21.49 -7.61
CA GLU A 49 0.12 20.36 -8.17
C GLU A 49 1.07 19.28 -8.71
N ASP A 50 2.14 19.67 -9.41
CA ASP A 50 3.18 18.75 -9.86
C ASP A 50 3.90 18.06 -8.68
N LEU A 51 4.25 18.80 -7.62
CA LEU A 51 4.81 18.22 -6.40
C LEU A 51 3.86 17.20 -5.74
N ILE A 52 2.57 17.52 -5.61
CA ILE A 52 1.58 16.60 -5.04
C ILE A 52 1.44 15.36 -5.91
N LYS A 53 1.42 15.52 -7.24
CA LYS A 53 1.32 14.43 -8.19
C LYS A 53 2.53 13.50 -8.10
N GLN A 54 3.74 14.06 -8.08
CA GLN A 54 4.96 13.26 -7.93
C GLN A 54 5.06 12.58 -6.57
N LEU A 55 4.57 13.21 -5.49
CA LEU A 55 4.46 12.56 -4.18
C LEU A 55 3.46 11.40 -4.22
N PHE A 56 2.32 11.58 -4.87
CA PHE A 56 1.33 10.53 -5.04
C PHE A 56 1.89 9.35 -5.85
N ASP A 57 2.62 9.62 -6.92
CA ASP A 57 3.26 8.57 -7.74
C ASP A 57 4.31 7.79 -6.94
N TYR A 58 5.12 8.51 -6.15
CA TYR A 58 6.07 7.91 -5.21
C TYR A 58 5.33 7.02 -4.20
N PHE A 59 4.26 7.53 -3.58
CA PHE A 59 3.43 6.78 -2.64
C PHE A 59 2.84 5.51 -3.29
N CYS A 60 2.29 5.63 -4.49
CA CYS A 60 1.76 4.49 -5.26
C CYS A 60 2.84 3.44 -5.56
N THR A 61 4.07 3.90 -5.84
CA THR A 61 5.22 3.02 -6.11
C THR A 61 5.59 2.22 -4.87
N GLU A 62 5.62 2.82 -3.69
CA GLU A 62 5.98 2.14 -2.43
C GLU A 62 4.96 1.07 -2.02
N VAL A 63 3.68 1.29 -2.30
CA VAL A 63 2.60 0.35 -1.94
C VAL A 63 2.33 -0.74 -2.99
N GLN A 64 3.13 -0.83 -4.06
CA GLN A 64 2.95 -1.85 -5.10
C GLN A 64 3.05 -3.27 -4.54
N PHE A 65 2.19 -4.17 -5.02
CA PHE A 65 2.13 -5.57 -4.59
C PHE A 65 3.50 -6.26 -4.63
N ASN A 66 4.25 -6.09 -5.72
CA ASN A 66 5.55 -6.75 -5.92
C ASN A 66 6.65 -6.28 -4.95
N ASN A 67 6.49 -5.14 -4.28
CA ASN A 67 7.43 -4.71 -3.25
C ASN A 67 7.34 -5.58 -2.00
N TYR A 68 6.17 -6.17 -1.75
CA TYR A 68 5.89 -7.03 -0.59
C TYR A 68 5.89 -8.51 -0.97
N PHE A 69 5.22 -8.85 -2.08
CA PHE A 69 4.93 -10.22 -2.49
C PHE A 69 5.69 -10.59 -3.77
N ARG A 70 6.99 -10.77 -3.63
CA ARG A 70 7.84 -11.29 -4.72
C ARG A 70 7.60 -12.78 -4.90
N VAL A 71 6.78 -13.15 -5.89
CA VAL A 71 6.30 -14.51 -6.15
C VAL A 71 7.44 -15.52 -6.26
N GLU A 72 8.58 -15.11 -6.83
CA GLU A 72 9.78 -15.94 -6.98
C GLU A 72 10.39 -16.38 -5.64
N ASP A 73 10.17 -15.64 -4.56
CA ASP A 73 10.75 -15.93 -3.26
C ASP A 73 9.87 -16.88 -2.41
N PHE A 74 8.78 -17.41 -2.98
CA PHE A 74 7.88 -18.37 -2.34
C PHE A 74 8.20 -19.81 -2.77
N THR A 75 8.33 -20.68 -1.77
CA THR A 75 8.70 -22.10 -1.89
C THR A 75 7.68 -22.97 -1.16
N ALA A 76 7.71 -24.29 -1.35
CA ALA A 76 6.78 -25.19 -0.67
C ALA A 76 6.93 -25.12 0.85
N GLU A 77 8.15 -24.91 1.34
CA GLU A 77 8.52 -24.95 2.75
C GLU A 77 8.16 -23.66 3.51
N ASN A 78 8.13 -22.52 2.82
CA ASN A 78 7.97 -21.21 3.47
C ASN A 78 6.64 -20.50 3.17
N PHE A 79 5.80 -21.06 2.29
CA PHE A 79 4.74 -20.30 1.63
C PHE A 79 3.78 -19.60 2.59
N VAL A 80 3.14 -20.40 3.47
CA VAL A 80 2.09 -19.92 4.38
C VAL A 80 2.69 -18.98 5.42
N ASP A 81 3.81 -19.35 6.03
CA ASP A 81 4.46 -18.52 7.05
C ASP A 81 4.97 -17.20 6.48
N LYS A 82 5.53 -17.22 5.27
CA LYS A 82 5.98 -16.02 4.58
C LYS A 82 4.82 -15.08 4.25
N LEU A 83 3.72 -15.63 3.72
CA LEU A 83 2.51 -14.85 3.42
C LEU A 83 1.91 -14.22 4.68
N VAL A 84 1.84 -14.99 5.77
CA VAL A 84 1.43 -14.49 7.09
C VAL A 84 2.33 -13.34 7.52
N ASN A 85 3.64 -13.54 7.51
CA ASN A 85 4.60 -12.55 8.01
C ASN A 85 4.57 -11.25 7.20
N ILE A 86 4.46 -11.33 5.86
CA ILE A 86 4.36 -10.15 5.01
C ILE A 86 3.11 -9.33 5.38
N GLY A 87 1.92 -9.93 5.40
CA GLY A 87 0.71 -9.16 5.73
C GLY A 87 0.70 -8.64 7.18
N VAL A 88 1.24 -9.38 8.15
CA VAL A 88 1.44 -8.87 9.52
C VAL A 88 2.39 -7.67 9.54
N GLN A 89 3.46 -7.70 8.76
CA GLN A 89 4.41 -6.60 8.64
C GLN A 89 3.75 -5.38 8.00
N MET A 90 3.02 -5.54 6.89
CA MET A 90 2.28 -4.45 6.24
C MET A 90 1.29 -3.76 7.21
N ILE A 91 0.52 -4.54 7.97
CA ILE A 91 -0.40 -4.04 9.00
C ILE A 91 0.36 -3.25 10.08
N GLN A 92 1.55 -3.71 10.45
CA GLN A 92 2.38 -3.07 11.45
C GLN A 92 3.00 -1.78 10.93
N ASP A 93 3.51 -1.77 9.70
CA ASP A 93 4.13 -0.62 9.05
C ASP A 93 3.13 0.52 8.92
N GLN A 94 1.91 0.23 8.44
CA GLN A 94 0.84 1.23 8.38
C GLN A 94 0.54 1.83 9.76
N LYS A 95 0.46 1.00 10.80
CA LYS A 95 0.18 1.48 12.17
C LYS A 95 1.33 2.25 12.81
N GLN A 96 2.56 2.06 12.34
CA GLN A 96 3.75 2.72 12.87
C GLN A 96 4.02 4.05 12.19
N ASP A 97 3.57 4.23 10.95
CA ASP A 97 3.63 5.52 10.28
C ASP A 97 2.48 6.44 10.76
N PRO A 98 2.78 7.49 11.56
CA PRO A 98 1.74 8.38 12.07
C PRO A 98 1.11 9.27 10.98
N TYR A 99 1.67 9.27 9.77
CA TYR A 99 1.30 10.16 8.68
C TYR A 99 0.48 9.47 7.58
N TYR A 100 0.63 8.15 7.42
CA TYR A 100 0.07 7.36 6.32
C TYR A 100 -1.44 7.57 6.14
N ASP A 101 -2.22 7.38 7.21
CA ASP A 101 -3.68 7.43 7.10
C ASP A 101 -4.20 8.82 6.69
N ASN A 102 -3.56 9.89 7.18
CA ASN A 102 -3.94 11.25 6.83
C ASN A 102 -3.58 11.58 5.37
N VAL A 103 -2.42 11.13 4.90
CA VAL A 103 -2.00 11.31 3.51
C VAL A 103 -2.89 10.51 2.56
N MET A 104 -3.19 9.25 2.90
CA MET A 104 -4.10 8.43 2.12
C MET A 104 -5.50 9.07 2.01
N LYS A 105 -6.03 9.64 3.10
CA LYS A 105 -7.32 10.37 3.09
C LYS A 105 -7.32 11.57 2.14
N GLU A 106 -6.23 12.33 2.10
CA GLU A 106 -6.07 13.45 1.16
C GLU A 106 -6.06 12.95 -0.30
N PHE A 107 -5.37 11.84 -0.59
CA PHE A 107 -5.37 11.24 -1.93
C PHE A 107 -6.71 10.63 -2.33
N LEU A 108 -7.43 9.99 -1.41
CA LEU A 108 -8.80 9.51 -1.64
C LEU A 108 -9.75 10.67 -1.94
N SER A 109 -9.61 11.79 -1.21
CA SER A 109 -10.37 13.01 -1.48
C SER A 109 -10.07 13.60 -2.87
N LEU A 110 -8.81 13.53 -3.33
CA LEU A 110 -8.44 13.93 -4.69
C LEU A 110 -9.00 12.98 -5.74
N ALA A 111 -8.90 11.67 -5.52
CA ALA A 111 -9.43 10.63 -6.41
C ALA A 111 -10.95 10.73 -6.61
N ALA A 112 -11.69 11.28 -5.64
CA ALA A 112 -13.12 11.53 -5.80
C ALA A 112 -13.46 12.62 -6.85
N ARG A 113 -12.47 13.40 -7.32
CA ARG A 113 -12.67 14.59 -8.16
C ARG A 113 -11.71 14.69 -9.35
N ASP A 114 -10.63 13.93 -9.34
CA ASP A 114 -9.60 13.95 -10.38
C ASP A 114 -9.30 12.52 -10.86
N LYS A 115 -9.46 12.31 -12.17
CA LYS A 115 -9.32 11.01 -12.83
C LYS A 115 -7.92 10.44 -12.67
N TYR A 116 -6.88 11.27 -12.62
CA TYR A 116 -5.51 10.81 -12.49
C TYR A 116 -5.34 9.98 -11.21
N TYR A 117 -5.72 10.54 -10.07
CA TYR A 117 -5.62 9.87 -8.77
C TYR A 117 -6.57 8.67 -8.69
N HIS A 118 -7.78 8.80 -9.25
CA HIS A 118 -8.76 7.72 -9.31
C HIS A 118 -8.21 6.48 -10.03
N ASP A 119 -7.70 6.66 -11.26
CA ASP A 119 -7.22 5.57 -12.09
C ASP A 119 -6.04 4.84 -11.41
N HIS A 120 -5.09 5.57 -10.82
CA HIS A 120 -3.93 4.97 -10.17
C HIS A 120 -4.32 4.16 -8.93
N LEU A 121 -5.28 4.63 -8.12
CA LEU A 121 -5.78 3.85 -6.99
C LEU A 121 -6.53 2.59 -7.44
N LEU A 122 -7.30 2.67 -8.54
CA LEU A 122 -7.94 1.48 -9.14
C LEU A 122 -6.90 0.49 -9.70
N GLU A 123 -5.83 1.00 -10.31
CA GLU A 123 -4.73 0.17 -10.81
C GLU A 123 -4.06 -0.58 -9.66
N ILE A 124 -3.79 0.07 -8.52
CA ILE A 124 -3.27 -0.60 -7.32
C ILE A 124 -4.19 -1.75 -6.90
N GLN A 125 -5.50 -1.52 -6.77
CA GLN A 125 -6.45 -2.59 -6.41
C GLN A 125 -6.43 -3.75 -7.42
N SER A 126 -6.38 -3.42 -8.72
CA SER A 126 -6.26 -4.42 -9.80
C SER A 126 -4.97 -5.24 -9.68
N PHE A 127 -3.85 -4.60 -9.35
CA PHE A 127 -2.57 -5.27 -9.16
C PHE A 127 -2.54 -6.18 -7.93
N TYR A 128 -3.20 -5.80 -6.83
CA TYR A 128 -3.33 -6.68 -5.67
C TYR A 128 -4.16 -7.93 -5.98
N LEU A 129 -5.30 -7.79 -6.67
CA LEU A 129 -6.13 -8.92 -7.08
C LEU A 129 -5.34 -9.91 -7.96
N LYS A 130 -4.72 -9.40 -9.04
CA LYS A 130 -3.90 -10.21 -9.95
C LYS A 130 -2.67 -10.80 -9.27
N GLY A 131 -2.00 -10.02 -8.42
CA GLY A 131 -0.82 -10.47 -7.68
C GLY A 131 -1.12 -11.65 -6.77
N PHE A 132 -2.22 -11.59 -6.02
CA PHE A 132 -2.66 -12.72 -5.21
C PHE A 132 -3.06 -13.94 -6.07
N GLU A 133 -3.67 -13.74 -7.24
CA GLU A 133 -3.95 -14.85 -8.16
C GLU A 133 -2.66 -15.54 -8.64
N GLU A 134 -1.65 -14.77 -9.05
CA GLU A 134 -0.36 -15.31 -9.47
C GLU A 134 0.32 -16.06 -8.32
N LEU A 135 0.27 -15.50 -7.11
CA LEU A 135 0.81 -16.12 -5.92
C LEU A 135 0.11 -17.45 -5.62
N LEU A 136 -1.22 -17.52 -5.67
CA LEU A 136 -1.95 -18.76 -5.38
C LEU A 136 -1.87 -19.78 -6.53
N LYS A 137 -1.72 -19.33 -7.78
CA LYS A 137 -1.33 -20.20 -8.91
C LYS A 137 0.03 -20.85 -8.63
N LYS A 138 1.02 -20.08 -8.14
CA LYS A 138 2.32 -20.64 -7.71
C LYS A 138 2.14 -21.67 -6.59
N ALA A 139 1.33 -21.38 -5.56
CA ALA A 139 1.03 -22.35 -4.50
C ALA A 139 0.44 -23.67 -5.03
N SER A 140 -0.43 -23.59 -6.04
CA SER A 140 -1.02 -24.75 -6.71
C SER A 140 0.04 -25.57 -7.45
N THR A 141 0.96 -24.93 -8.18
CA THR A 141 2.09 -25.64 -8.84
C THR A 141 3.02 -26.33 -7.84
N LEU A 142 3.10 -25.82 -6.61
CA LEU A 142 3.88 -26.39 -5.51
C LEU A 142 3.08 -27.42 -4.70
N SER A 143 1.84 -27.75 -5.09
CA SER A 143 0.94 -28.69 -4.40
C SER A 143 0.63 -28.32 -2.94
N ILE A 144 0.77 -27.05 -2.58
CA ILE A 144 0.48 -26.52 -1.23
C ILE A 144 -1.02 -26.33 -1.04
N ILE A 145 -1.68 -25.90 -2.10
CA ILE A 145 -3.12 -25.79 -2.19
C ILE A 145 -3.63 -26.76 -3.25
N THR A 146 -4.62 -27.57 -2.87
CA THR A 146 -5.25 -28.56 -3.74
C THR A 146 -6.74 -28.29 -3.77
N GLY A 147 -7.33 -28.06 -4.94
CA GLY A 147 -8.78 -27.97 -5.10
C GLY A 147 -9.25 -26.87 -6.06
N ASP A 148 -10.57 -26.78 -6.15
CA ASP A 148 -11.30 -25.75 -6.88
C ASP A 148 -11.22 -24.38 -6.16
N ALA A 149 -11.59 -23.33 -6.88
CA ALA A 149 -11.69 -21.95 -6.38
C ALA A 149 -10.38 -21.25 -5.94
N VAL A 150 -9.25 -21.55 -6.59
CA VAL A 150 -7.94 -20.89 -6.32
C VAL A 150 -8.02 -19.37 -6.54
N GLU A 151 -8.78 -18.93 -7.53
CA GLU A 151 -8.97 -17.51 -7.86
C GLU A 151 -9.79 -16.79 -6.79
N GLU A 152 -10.91 -17.35 -6.37
CA GLU A 152 -11.76 -16.79 -5.32
C GLU A 152 -10.99 -16.73 -4.00
N LYS A 153 -10.21 -17.76 -3.67
CA LYS A 153 -9.32 -17.75 -2.50
C LYS A 153 -8.26 -16.65 -2.58
N ALA A 154 -7.75 -16.34 -3.76
CA ALA A 154 -6.80 -15.23 -3.95
C ALA A 154 -7.49 -13.89 -3.69
N HIS A 155 -8.69 -13.71 -4.23
CA HIS A 155 -9.47 -12.49 -4.02
C HIS A 155 -9.90 -12.33 -2.57
N ILE A 156 -10.21 -13.42 -1.84
CA ILE A 156 -10.46 -13.35 -0.39
C ILE A 156 -9.27 -12.75 0.34
N LEU A 157 -8.03 -13.18 0.04
CA LEU A 157 -6.84 -12.61 0.67
C LEU A 157 -6.65 -11.13 0.33
N ALA A 158 -6.82 -10.77 -0.95
CA ALA A 158 -6.74 -9.38 -1.39
C ALA A 158 -7.75 -8.48 -0.67
N LEU A 159 -9.02 -8.91 -0.61
CA LEU A 159 -10.12 -8.17 0.02
C LEU A 159 -9.94 -8.07 1.53
N VAL A 160 -9.49 -9.13 2.20
CA VAL A 160 -9.22 -9.09 3.65
C VAL A 160 -8.11 -8.11 3.95
N LEU A 161 -7.01 -8.13 3.18
CA LEU A 161 -5.88 -7.22 3.40
C LEU A 161 -6.29 -5.76 3.16
N ASP A 162 -7.00 -5.47 2.07
CA ASP A 162 -7.53 -4.15 1.75
C ASP A 162 -8.45 -3.61 2.87
N ASN A 163 -9.41 -4.43 3.32
CA ASN A 163 -10.33 -4.02 4.38
C ASN A 163 -9.63 -3.81 5.72
N ILE A 164 -8.58 -4.57 6.03
CA ILE A 164 -7.78 -4.31 7.23
C ILE A 164 -7.17 -2.90 7.15
N GLY A 165 -6.58 -2.53 6.02
CA GLY A 165 -5.99 -1.19 5.81
C GLY A 165 -7.02 -0.08 5.96
N ASN A 166 -8.20 -0.25 5.36
CA ASN A 166 -9.31 0.70 5.49
C ASN A 166 -9.79 0.85 6.94
N LEU A 167 -9.95 -0.25 7.67
CA LEU A 167 -10.39 -0.21 9.07
C LEU A 167 -9.35 0.42 10.01
N ILE A 168 -8.06 0.31 9.71
CA ILE A 168 -7.00 1.03 10.43
C ILE A 168 -7.21 2.54 10.25
N MET A 169 -7.45 3.00 9.03
CA MET A 169 -7.69 4.42 8.74
C MET A 169 -8.93 4.99 9.45
N GLU A 170 -9.96 4.18 9.65
CA GLU A 170 -11.17 4.55 10.40
C GLU A 170 -10.98 4.49 11.93
N ASN A 171 -9.77 4.19 12.41
CA ASN A 171 -9.42 4.03 13.82
C ASN A 171 -10.23 2.96 14.56
N GLU A 172 -10.71 1.94 13.85
CA GLU A 172 -11.35 0.80 14.48
C GLU A 172 -10.33 0.01 15.31
N THR A 173 -10.77 -0.70 16.35
CA THR A 173 -9.86 -1.46 17.22
C THR A 173 -10.26 -2.92 17.25
N ILE A 174 -9.83 -3.66 16.24
CA ILE A 174 -10.04 -5.11 16.13
C ILE A 174 -8.70 -5.85 15.99
N ASN A 175 -8.74 -7.17 16.07
CA ASN A 175 -7.54 -8.01 15.97
C ASN A 175 -7.09 -8.20 14.51
N TYR A 176 -6.60 -7.14 13.87
CA TYR A 176 -6.13 -7.14 12.47
C TYR A 176 -5.16 -8.28 12.16
N LYS A 177 -4.13 -8.44 13.01
CA LYS A 177 -3.13 -9.51 12.86
C LYS A 177 -3.78 -10.89 12.93
N GLY A 178 -4.68 -11.10 13.89
CA GLY A 178 -5.42 -12.36 14.02
C GLY A 178 -6.32 -12.64 12.81
N ILE A 179 -7.01 -11.62 12.28
CA ILE A 179 -7.86 -11.73 11.10
C ILE A 179 -7.03 -12.16 9.88
N TRP A 180 -5.91 -11.48 9.61
CA TRP A 180 -5.02 -11.84 8.51
C TRP A 180 -4.49 -13.27 8.65
N ILE A 181 -3.94 -13.63 9.82
CA ILE A 181 -3.43 -14.98 10.09
C ILE A 181 -4.51 -16.03 9.86
N THR A 182 -5.73 -15.76 10.31
CA THR A 182 -6.87 -16.68 10.19
C THR A 182 -7.28 -16.83 8.73
N ALA A 183 -7.41 -15.73 7.99
CA ALA A 183 -7.77 -15.75 6.58
C ALA A 183 -6.77 -16.56 5.75
N VAL A 184 -5.46 -16.35 5.96
CA VAL A 184 -4.42 -17.13 5.30
C VAL A 184 -4.57 -18.62 5.63
N LYS A 185 -4.67 -18.98 6.92
CA LYS A 185 -4.81 -20.39 7.32
C LYS A 185 -6.05 -21.07 6.73
N LEU A 186 -7.18 -20.37 6.65
CA LEU A 186 -8.41 -20.91 6.08
C LEU A 186 -8.27 -21.16 4.57
N VAL A 187 -7.65 -20.25 3.83
CA VAL A 187 -7.39 -20.41 2.38
C VAL A 187 -6.58 -21.68 2.08
N PHE A 188 -5.57 -21.96 2.92
CA PHE A 188 -4.68 -23.12 2.79
C PHE A 188 -5.15 -24.37 3.55
N SER A 189 -6.24 -24.30 4.31
CA SER A 189 -6.81 -25.48 4.94
C SER A 189 -7.39 -26.41 3.88
N LYS A 190 -7.18 -27.73 4.05
CA LYS A 190 -7.91 -28.74 3.27
C LYS A 190 -9.37 -28.65 3.72
N GLY A 191 -10.25 -28.20 2.83
CA GLY A 191 -11.63 -27.95 3.19
C GLY A 191 -12.33 -29.23 3.65
N ASP A 192 -12.87 -29.23 4.86
CA ASP A 192 -14.03 -30.06 5.24
C ASP A 192 -15.30 -29.41 4.68
N LEU A 193 -15.34 -29.17 3.36
CA LEU A 193 -16.58 -28.86 2.66
C LEU A 193 -17.03 -30.14 1.98
N SER A 194 -17.44 -31.10 2.80
CA SER A 194 -18.38 -32.13 2.36
C SER A 194 -19.69 -31.43 2.04
N GLU A 195 -20.07 -31.45 0.77
CA GLU A 195 -21.44 -31.17 0.30
C GLU A 195 -22.49 -31.99 1.07
#